data_AF-A0AA39QLW8-F1
#
_entry.id   AF-A0AA39QLW8-F1
#
_cell.length_a   1.000
_cell.length_b   1.000
_cell.length_c   1.000
_cell.angle_alpha   90.00
_cell.angle_beta   90.00
_cell.angle_gamma   90.00
#
_symmetry.space_group_name_H-M   'P 1'
#
loop_
_entity.id
_entity.type
_entity.pdbx_description
1 polymer ?
#
loop_
_entity_poly.entity_id
_entity_poly.type
_entity_poly.pdbx_seq_one_letter_code
_entity_poly.pdbx_strand_id
1 'polypeptide(L)'
;MPMGNISLDNTLGAFSLGATLANILFGITCLQSALYYKNYPNDGWLYKVSVGLIWLLDTFDVAVTTHTIYFYAIKNFGNIQVLTQRDIEWSFKLHIVICVLVRIFVQAPGSIIYSFAAVSECIPHRMYALRVWKFGQKLHQGIPWLIVLVTASNSACGIYLIKDVYLVSSFSDTPTIKSALISMFVTSMAAEFIVSVTMCYCLDKGRTMSVFPNTIATLITMMRMILMAGIVTSFYSIVILVTFLLWPDTLIFLGFDCLAPKLFINSLLALLNARGNLRNTKSSFHLPTIDSTGLTSESMHGQPVRDKKAIVVSTEIES
;
A
#
# COMPACT_ATOMS: atom_id res chain seq x y z
N MET A 1 45.68 -3.00 19.21
CA MET A 1 44.33 -3.34 19.73
C MET A 1 43.68 -4.25 18.70
N PRO A 2 43.08 -5.39 19.10
CA PRO A 2 42.58 -6.35 18.13
C PRO A 2 41.48 -5.67 17.32
N MET A 3 41.60 -5.69 16.00
CA MET A 3 40.54 -5.25 15.10
C MET A 3 39.32 -6.12 15.40
N GLY A 4 38.37 -5.56 16.16
CA GLY A 4 37.09 -6.22 16.39
C GLY A 4 36.54 -6.59 15.02
N ASN A 5 36.38 -7.90 14.80
CA ASN A 5 35.85 -8.44 13.56
C ASN A 5 34.49 -7.79 13.31
N ILE A 6 34.44 -6.74 12.47
CA ILE A 6 33.21 -6.28 11.84
C ILE A 6 32.71 -7.52 11.12
N SER A 7 31.73 -8.20 11.72
CA SER A 7 31.28 -9.48 11.23
C SER A 7 30.56 -9.20 9.93
N LEU A 8 31.21 -9.53 8.80
CA LEU A 8 30.71 -9.29 7.44
C LEU A 8 29.28 -9.83 7.26
N ASP A 9 28.97 -10.89 8.01
CA ASP A 9 27.64 -11.50 8.10
C ASP A 9 26.56 -10.53 8.66
N ASN A 10 26.85 -9.84 9.76
CA ASN A 10 25.92 -8.89 10.39
C ASN A 10 25.75 -7.58 9.60
N THR A 11 26.60 -7.32 8.60
CA THR A 11 26.51 -6.13 7.75
C THR A 11 25.98 -6.49 6.37
N LEU A 12 26.82 -7.10 5.55
CA LEU A 12 26.50 -7.43 4.17
C LEU A 12 25.50 -8.60 4.08
N GLY A 13 25.60 -9.58 4.98
CA GLY A 13 24.66 -10.71 5.05
C GLY A 13 23.23 -10.24 5.37
N ALA A 14 23.07 -9.40 6.40
CA ALA A 14 21.77 -8.82 6.75
C ALA A 14 21.16 -7.99 5.60
N PHE A 15 21.96 -7.16 4.93
CA PHE A 15 21.51 -6.40 3.76
C PHE A 15 21.10 -7.31 2.60
N SER A 16 21.87 -8.36 2.31
CA SER A 16 21.56 -9.32 1.26
C SER A 16 20.28 -10.11 1.53
N LEU A 17 20.04 -10.49 2.80
CA LEU A 17 18.78 -11.15 3.21
C LEU A 17 17.58 -10.20 3.03
N GLY A 18 17.74 -8.95 3.47
CA GLY A 18 16.74 -7.90 3.28
C GLY A 18 16.39 -7.69 1.80
N ALA A 19 17.39 -7.56 0.94
CA ALA A 19 17.18 -7.42 -0.51
C ALA A 19 16.55 -8.65 -1.16
N THR A 20 16.89 -9.85 -0.68
CA THR A 20 16.27 -11.10 -1.19
C THR A 20 14.78 -11.13 -0.87
N LEU A 21 14.41 -10.79 0.36
CA LEU A 21 13.00 -10.64 0.76
C LEU A 21 12.30 -9.51 -0.02
N ALA A 22 13.00 -8.40 -0.30
CA ALA A 22 12.49 -7.30 -1.12
C ALA A 22 12.21 -7.75 -2.57
N ASN A 23 13.04 -8.60 -3.14
CA ASN A 23 12.84 -9.18 -4.48
C ASN A 23 11.60 -10.09 -4.55
N ILE A 24 11.30 -10.83 -3.49
CA ILE A 24 10.05 -11.61 -3.40
C ILE A 24 8.84 -10.67 -3.44
N LEU A 25 8.88 -9.58 -2.66
CA LEU A 25 7.81 -8.58 -2.64
C LEU A 25 7.67 -7.82 -3.98
N PHE A 26 8.78 -7.63 -4.71
CA PHE A 26 8.76 -7.10 -6.08
C PHE A 26 8.02 -8.03 -7.05
N GLY A 27 8.19 -9.35 -6.90
CA GLY A 27 7.40 -10.33 -7.65
C GLY A 27 5.89 -10.17 -7.43
N ILE A 28 5.47 -9.93 -6.18
CA ILE A 28 4.08 -9.64 -5.84
C ILE A 28 3.63 -8.31 -6.47
N THR A 29 4.48 -7.28 -6.45
CA THR A 29 4.19 -5.98 -7.08
C THR A 29 3.98 -6.11 -8.59
N CYS A 30 4.78 -6.93 -9.28
CA CYS A 30 4.60 -7.24 -10.69
C CYS A 30 3.22 -7.89 -10.95
N LEU A 31 2.86 -8.89 -10.15
CA LEU A 31 1.56 -9.56 -10.26
C LEU A 31 0.40 -8.59 -10.01
N GLN A 32 0.45 -7.80 -8.93
CA GLN A 32 -0.60 -6.85 -8.60
C GLN A 32 -0.75 -5.74 -9.65
N SER A 33 0.36 -5.28 -10.23
CA SER A 33 0.35 -4.29 -11.32
C SER A 33 -0.27 -4.88 -12.61
N ALA A 34 0.09 -6.11 -12.97
CA ALA A 34 -0.50 -6.80 -14.13
C ALA A 34 -2.02 -7.02 -13.95
N LEU A 35 -2.45 -7.45 -12.76
CA LEU A 35 -3.87 -7.59 -12.42
C LEU A 35 -4.62 -6.26 -12.50
N TYR A 36 -3.99 -5.16 -12.08
CA TYR A 36 -4.59 -3.84 -12.16
C TYR A 36 -4.89 -3.44 -13.62
N TYR A 37 -3.90 -3.55 -14.50
CA TYR A 37 -4.10 -3.21 -15.92
C TYR A 37 -5.10 -4.12 -16.63
N LYS A 38 -5.20 -5.39 -16.22
CA LYS A 38 -6.18 -6.34 -16.75
C LYS A 38 -7.61 -6.02 -16.30
N ASN A 39 -7.81 -5.75 -15.01
CA ASN A 39 -9.15 -5.63 -14.43
C ASN A 39 -9.76 -4.22 -14.55
N TYR A 40 -8.93 -3.19 -14.75
CA TYR A 40 -9.36 -1.79 -14.83
C TYR A 40 -8.96 -1.11 -16.15
N PRO A 41 -9.39 -1.62 -17.31
CA PRO A 41 -9.06 -1.02 -18.61
C PRO A 41 -9.68 0.37 -18.80
N ASN A 42 -10.76 0.68 -18.09
CA ASN A 42 -11.49 1.95 -18.21
C ASN A 42 -11.14 2.97 -17.10
N ASP A 43 -10.19 2.67 -16.20
CA ASP A 43 -9.74 3.63 -15.19
C ASP A 43 -9.02 4.82 -15.86
N GLY A 44 -9.18 6.01 -15.27
CA GLY A 44 -8.59 7.25 -15.78
C GLY A 44 -7.07 7.15 -15.95
N TRP A 45 -6.55 7.88 -16.95
CA TRP A 45 -5.13 7.82 -17.32
C TRP A 45 -4.17 8.12 -16.15
N LEU A 46 -4.57 8.98 -15.22
CA LEU A 46 -3.79 9.32 -14.01
C LEU A 46 -3.51 8.09 -13.13
N TYR A 47 -4.49 7.21 -12.92
CA TYR A 47 -4.30 6.00 -12.10
C TYR A 47 -3.36 5.02 -12.79
N LYS A 48 -3.52 4.84 -14.11
CA LYS A 48 -2.64 4.00 -14.92
C LYS A 48 -1.21 4.50 -14.89
N VAL A 49 -0.99 5.79 -15.15
CA VAL A 49 0.35 6.40 -15.09
C VAL A 49 0.94 6.26 -13.69
N SER A 50 0.15 6.43 -12.63
CA SER A 50 0.64 6.28 -11.25
C SER A 50 1.10 4.85 -10.95
N VAL A 51 0.32 3.83 -11.34
CA VAL A 51 0.69 2.42 -11.17
C VAL A 51 1.94 2.07 -11.98
N GLY A 52 2.02 2.55 -13.23
CA GLY A 52 3.20 2.39 -14.07
C GLY A 52 4.45 3.05 -13.49
N LEU A 53 4.33 4.27 -12.95
CA LEU A 53 5.44 5.00 -12.34
C LEU A 53 5.94 4.28 -11.08
N ILE A 54 5.04 3.80 -10.22
CA ILE A 54 5.40 3.01 -9.04
C ILE A 54 6.16 1.76 -9.45
N TRP A 55 5.65 1.00 -10.43
CA TRP A 55 6.30 -0.22 -10.89
C TRP A 55 7.69 0.05 -11.49
N LEU A 56 7.84 1.12 -12.26
CA LEU A 56 9.15 1.54 -12.81
C LEU A 56 10.12 1.92 -11.69
N LEU A 57 9.67 2.70 -10.72
CA LEU A 57 10.49 3.14 -9.58
C LEU A 57 10.93 1.94 -8.74
N ASP A 58 10.04 0.96 -8.53
CA ASP A 58 10.32 -0.27 -7.80
C ASP A 58 11.32 -1.18 -8.53
N THR A 59 11.20 -1.25 -9.86
CA THR A 59 12.14 -1.99 -10.73
C THR A 59 13.53 -1.37 -10.66
N PHE A 60 13.60 -0.04 -10.69
CA PHE A 60 14.87 0.68 -10.60
C PHE A 60 15.52 0.50 -9.22
N ASP A 61 14.73 0.51 -8.15
CA ASP A 61 15.20 0.20 -6.78
C ASP A 61 15.85 -1.18 -6.69
N VAL A 62 15.20 -2.21 -7.27
CA VAL A 62 15.73 -3.57 -7.31
C VAL A 62 17.05 -3.63 -8.08
N ALA A 63 17.14 -2.98 -9.24
CA ALA A 63 18.36 -2.95 -10.04
C ALA A 63 19.54 -2.33 -9.28
N VAL A 64 19.28 -1.20 -8.60
CA VAL A 64 20.28 -0.46 -7.83
C VAL A 64 20.71 -1.23 -6.59
N THR A 65 19.77 -1.86 -5.88
CA THR A 65 20.07 -2.71 -4.71
C THR A 65 20.89 -3.93 -5.12
N THR A 66 20.56 -4.56 -6.24
CA THR A 66 21.31 -5.70 -6.80
C THR A 66 22.73 -5.29 -7.20
N HIS A 67 22.89 -4.14 -7.86
CA HIS A 67 24.22 -3.60 -8.18
C HIS A 67 25.04 -3.30 -6.91
N THR A 68 24.40 -2.74 -5.89
CA THR A 68 25.03 -2.46 -4.58
C THR A 68 25.56 -3.75 -3.95
N ILE A 69 24.74 -4.80 -3.88
CA ILE A 69 25.16 -6.11 -3.34
C ILE A 69 26.28 -6.69 -4.19
N TYR A 70 26.17 -6.70 -5.51
CA TYR A 70 27.21 -7.23 -6.39
C TYR A 70 28.55 -6.51 -6.18
N PHE A 71 28.53 -5.18 -6.05
CA PHE A 71 29.73 -4.39 -5.87
C PHE A 71 30.43 -4.66 -4.53
N TYR A 72 29.67 -4.68 -3.43
CA TYR A 72 30.23 -4.89 -2.10
C TYR A 72 30.54 -6.37 -1.80
N ALA A 73 29.74 -7.31 -2.31
CA ALA A 73 29.89 -8.74 -2.05
C ALA A 73 30.88 -9.43 -2.99
N ILE A 74 30.88 -9.10 -4.27
CA ILE A 74 31.68 -9.83 -5.26
C ILE A 74 32.90 -9.00 -5.66
N LYS A 75 32.69 -7.78 -6.14
CA LYS A 75 33.80 -6.98 -6.72
C LYS A 75 34.85 -6.56 -5.68
N ASN A 76 34.44 -6.32 -4.44
CA ASN A 76 35.34 -5.91 -3.35
C ASN A 76 35.37 -6.93 -2.20
N PHE A 77 35.21 -8.21 -2.54
CA PHE A 77 35.23 -9.29 -1.54
C PHE A 77 36.52 -9.24 -0.71
N GLY A 78 36.38 -9.22 0.62
CA GLY A 78 37.50 -9.18 1.56
C GLY A 78 38.15 -7.80 1.79
N ASN A 79 37.73 -6.74 1.07
CA ASN A 79 38.26 -5.39 1.27
C ASN A 79 37.30 -4.52 2.12
N ILE A 80 37.35 -4.70 3.44
CA ILE A 80 36.49 -4.01 4.42
C ILE A 80 36.79 -2.49 4.46
N GLN A 81 37.98 -2.06 3.99
CA GLN A 81 38.33 -0.64 3.92
C GLN A 81 37.45 0.13 2.92
N VAL A 82 36.82 -0.54 1.96
CA VAL A 82 35.84 0.09 1.05
C VAL A 82 34.56 0.51 1.77
N LEU A 83 34.22 -0.15 2.89
CA LEU A 83 33.05 0.21 3.72
C LEU A 83 33.38 1.31 4.74
N THR A 84 34.66 1.54 5.08
CA THR A 84 35.04 2.45 6.17
C THR A 84 35.84 3.67 5.72
N GLN A 85 36.62 3.56 4.64
CA GLN A 85 37.55 4.62 4.18
C GLN A 85 37.23 5.17 2.79
N ARG A 86 36.43 4.46 1.98
CA ARG A 86 36.07 4.92 0.63
C ARG A 86 34.75 5.64 0.63
N ASP A 87 34.58 6.55 -0.34
CA ASP A 87 33.30 7.19 -0.61
C ASP A 87 32.18 6.16 -0.76
N ILE A 88 31.04 6.42 -0.11
CA ILE A 88 29.82 5.61 -0.24
C ILE A 88 29.47 5.49 -1.74
N GLU A 89 29.33 4.25 -2.23
CA GLU A 89 29.05 3.99 -3.64
C GLU A 89 27.77 4.68 -4.10
N TRP A 90 27.79 5.20 -5.33
CA TRP A 90 26.69 5.97 -5.89
C TRP A 90 25.36 5.20 -5.88
N SER A 91 25.41 3.88 -6.07
CA SER A 91 24.21 3.02 -6.06
C SER A 91 23.54 3.00 -4.68
N PHE A 92 24.33 3.02 -3.61
CA PHE A 92 23.80 3.05 -2.25
C PHE A 92 23.08 4.37 -1.96
N LYS A 93 23.70 5.50 -2.32
CA LYS A 93 23.07 6.83 -2.17
C LYS A 93 21.76 6.91 -2.97
N LEU A 94 21.77 6.33 -4.17
CA LEU A 94 20.65 6.34 -5.08
C LEU A 94 19.50 5.42 -4.61
N HIS A 95 19.78 4.29 -3.94
CA HIS A 95 18.75 3.49 -3.26
C HIS A 95 17.99 4.32 -2.22
N ILE A 96 18.69 5.05 -1.35
CA ILE A 96 18.06 5.92 -0.34
C ILE A 96 17.17 6.98 -1.01
N VAL A 97 17.64 7.58 -2.10
CA VAL A 97 16.83 8.54 -2.89
C VAL A 97 15.57 7.89 -3.41
N ILE A 98 15.65 6.69 -3.98
CA ILE A 98 14.47 5.97 -4.48
C ILE A 98 13.51 5.66 -3.33
N CYS A 99 13.98 5.18 -2.18
CA CYS A 99 13.15 4.94 -1.00
C CYS A 99 12.38 6.20 -0.57
N VAL A 100 13.07 7.36 -0.51
CA VAL A 100 12.44 8.64 -0.19
C VAL A 100 11.43 9.07 -1.27
N LEU A 101 11.76 8.91 -2.55
CA LEU A 101 10.84 9.23 -3.65
C LEU A 101 9.59 8.34 -3.65
N VAL A 102 9.74 7.03 -3.39
CA VAL A 102 8.61 6.11 -3.23
C VAL A 102 7.71 6.58 -2.08
N ARG A 103 8.30 6.93 -0.93
CA ARG A 103 7.53 7.43 0.24
C ARG A 103 6.80 8.72 -0.09
N ILE A 104 7.49 9.71 -0.67
CA ILE A 104 6.87 10.98 -1.10
C ILE A 104 5.76 10.70 -2.10
N PHE A 105 5.95 9.81 -3.08
CA PHE A 105 4.94 9.51 -4.09
C PHE A 105 3.71 8.81 -3.50
N VAL A 106 3.92 7.77 -2.69
CA VAL A 106 2.84 7.01 -2.05
C VAL A 106 2.06 7.88 -1.06
N GLN A 107 2.76 8.74 -0.33
CA GLN A 107 2.20 9.58 0.72
C GLN A 107 1.83 10.99 0.24
N ALA A 108 2.08 11.31 -1.04
CA ALA A 108 1.73 12.59 -1.63
C ALA A 108 0.22 12.84 -1.45
N PRO A 109 -0.18 14.11 -1.19
CA PRO A 109 -1.58 14.47 -1.07
C PRO A 109 -2.39 14.07 -2.30
N GLY A 110 -1.77 14.01 -3.48
CA GLY A 110 -2.35 13.41 -4.69
C GLY A 110 -2.80 11.96 -4.46
N SER A 111 -1.94 11.05 -4.02
CA SER A 111 -2.27 9.62 -3.79
C SER A 111 -3.38 9.42 -2.75
N ILE A 112 -3.43 10.26 -1.72
CA ILE A 112 -4.48 10.26 -0.70
C ILE A 112 -5.80 10.81 -1.26
N ILE A 113 -5.75 11.90 -2.04
CA ILE A 113 -6.90 12.48 -2.74
C ILE A 113 -7.41 11.53 -3.83
N TYR A 114 -6.53 10.80 -4.52
CA TYR A 114 -6.86 9.77 -5.51
C TYR A 114 -7.45 8.53 -4.85
N SER A 115 -6.92 8.09 -3.70
CA SER A 115 -7.53 7.02 -2.91
C SER A 115 -8.92 7.43 -2.42
N PHE A 116 -9.10 8.68 -1.98
CA PHE A 116 -10.39 9.20 -1.53
C PHE A 116 -11.37 9.45 -2.69
N ALA A 117 -10.90 9.92 -3.85
CA ALA A 117 -11.68 10.14 -5.06
C ALA A 117 -12.10 8.82 -5.71
N ALA A 118 -11.20 7.83 -5.79
CA ALA A 118 -11.48 6.47 -6.22
C ALA A 118 -12.51 5.77 -5.33
N VAL A 119 -12.50 6.06 -4.01
CA VAL A 119 -13.51 5.60 -3.06
C VAL A 119 -14.84 6.33 -3.27
N SER A 120 -14.83 7.64 -3.56
CA SER A 120 -16.03 8.43 -3.85
C SER A 120 -16.74 7.97 -5.14
N GLU A 121 -15.99 7.54 -6.15
CA GLU A 121 -16.52 6.97 -7.39
C GLU A 121 -17.17 5.59 -7.19
N CYS A 122 -16.83 4.89 -6.10
CA CYS A 122 -17.40 3.57 -5.79
C CYS A 122 -18.79 3.66 -5.14
N ILE A 123 -19.23 4.85 -4.73
CA ILE A 123 -20.57 5.09 -4.16
C ILE A 123 -21.52 5.37 -5.34
N PRO A 124 -22.57 4.54 -5.57
CA PRO A 124 -23.45 4.69 -6.74
C PRO A 124 -24.23 6.02 -6.80
N HIS A 125 -24.25 6.80 -5.72
CA HIS A 125 -24.91 8.10 -5.70
C HIS A 125 -23.92 9.27 -5.75
N ARG A 126 -23.55 9.67 -6.97
CA ARG A 126 -22.98 10.99 -7.29
C ARG A 126 -23.78 12.17 -6.68
N MET A 127 -25.04 11.94 -6.30
CA MET A 127 -25.93 12.95 -5.72
C MET A 127 -25.88 13.07 -4.19
N TYR A 128 -25.44 12.03 -3.46
CA TYR A 128 -25.42 12.04 -1.98
C TYR A 128 -24.04 12.40 -1.39
N ALA A 129 -22.96 12.07 -2.10
CA ALA A 129 -21.62 12.56 -1.80
C ALA A 129 -21.54 14.10 -1.82
N LEU A 130 -22.29 14.75 -2.73
CA LEU A 130 -22.39 16.21 -2.80
C LEU A 130 -23.16 16.84 -1.62
N ARG A 131 -24.10 16.14 -0.98
CA ARG A 131 -24.83 16.64 0.20
C ARG A 131 -24.03 16.48 1.49
N VAL A 132 -23.35 15.35 1.68
CA VAL A 132 -22.43 15.15 2.81
C VAL A 132 -21.23 16.11 2.71
N TRP A 133 -20.76 16.40 1.49
CA TRP A 133 -19.70 17.38 1.24
C TRP A 133 -20.13 18.83 1.46
N LYS A 134 -21.35 19.22 1.05
CA LYS A 134 -21.86 20.59 1.29
C LYS A 134 -22.22 20.86 2.74
N PHE A 135 -22.62 19.86 3.53
CA PHE A 135 -23.04 20.06 4.93
C PHE A 135 -21.94 19.76 5.97
N GLY A 136 -20.86 19.06 5.60
CA GLY A 136 -19.67 18.83 6.45
C GLY A 136 -18.66 19.99 6.48
N GLN A 137 -18.94 21.10 5.79
CA GLN A 137 -17.98 22.17 5.44
C GLN A 137 -17.34 22.91 6.61
N LYS A 138 -17.95 22.97 7.80
CA LYS A 138 -17.45 23.81 8.91
C LYS A 138 -16.63 23.07 9.98
N LEU A 139 -16.79 21.75 10.14
CA LEU A 139 -16.05 20.97 11.15
C LEU A 139 -14.89 20.15 10.55
N HIS A 140 -14.89 19.91 9.23
CA HIS A 140 -13.88 19.10 8.53
C HIS A 140 -12.82 19.91 7.78
N GLN A 141 -12.88 21.24 7.77
CA GLN A 141 -11.91 22.05 7.02
C GLN A 141 -10.47 21.84 7.51
N GLY A 142 -10.24 21.56 8.79
CA GLY A 142 -8.89 21.37 9.35
C GLY A 142 -8.25 20.00 9.07
N ILE A 143 -9.03 18.95 8.84
CA ILE A 143 -8.51 17.57 8.73
C ILE A 143 -7.64 17.37 7.47
N PRO A 144 -8.04 17.84 6.27
CA PRO A 144 -7.17 17.79 5.10
C PRO A 144 -5.88 18.60 5.28
N TRP A 145 -5.96 19.76 5.93
CA TRP A 145 -4.78 20.59 6.22
C TRP A 145 -3.82 19.89 7.18
N LEU A 146 -4.34 19.17 8.18
CA LEU A 146 -3.52 18.36 9.09
C LEU A 146 -2.78 17.25 8.33
N ILE A 147 -3.46 16.53 7.44
CA ILE A 147 -2.82 15.48 6.61
C ILE A 147 -1.76 16.11 5.70
N VAL A 148 -2.05 17.22 5.03
CA VAL A 148 -1.09 17.92 4.18
C VAL A 148 0.12 18.39 4.98
N LEU A 149 -0.08 18.93 6.19
CA LEU A 149 1.01 19.39 7.05
C LEU A 149 1.92 18.24 7.49
N VAL A 150 1.32 17.14 7.94
CA VAL A 150 2.04 15.95 8.42
C VAL A 150 2.78 15.22 7.28
N THR A 151 2.21 15.19 6.08
CA THR A 151 2.87 14.61 4.91
C THR A 151 3.96 15.52 4.35
N ALA A 152 3.76 16.85 4.41
CA ALA A 152 4.77 17.82 4.05
C ALA A 152 5.97 17.79 5.00
N SER A 153 5.74 17.63 6.32
CA SER A 153 6.83 17.49 7.28
C SER A 153 7.64 16.21 7.04
N ASN A 154 6.98 15.08 6.77
CA ASN A 154 7.68 13.84 6.43
C ASN A 154 8.51 13.98 5.15
N SER A 155 7.96 14.65 4.13
CA SER A 155 8.68 14.92 2.87
C SER A 155 9.89 15.83 3.09
N ALA A 156 9.76 16.86 3.94
CA ALA A 156 10.86 17.75 4.30
C ALA A 156 12.00 17.01 5.01
N CYS A 157 11.67 16.12 5.97
CA CYS A 157 12.66 15.25 6.62
C CYS A 157 13.33 14.29 5.63
N GLY A 158 12.59 13.76 4.65
CA GLY A 158 13.16 12.93 3.58
C GLY A 158 14.15 13.69 2.68
N ILE A 159 13.82 14.93 2.28
CA ILE A 159 14.72 15.78 1.49
C ILE A 159 15.97 16.15 2.32
N TYR A 160 15.80 16.43 3.61
CA TYR A 160 16.90 16.67 4.53
C TYR A 160 17.85 15.46 4.61
N LEU A 161 17.31 14.24 4.67
CA LEU A 161 18.10 13.01 4.63
C LEU A 161 18.89 12.86 3.33
N ILE A 162 18.28 13.13 2.16
CA ILE A 162 18.98 13.08 0.87
C ILE A 162 20.17 14.04 0.88
N LYS A 163 19.97 15.29 1.32
CA LYS A 163 21.03 16.28 1.39
C LYS A 163 22.21 15.77 2.23
N ASP A 164 21.95 15.28 3.43
CA ASP A 164 23.01 14.83 4.35
C ASP A 164 23.74 13.58 3.83
N VAL A 165 23.04 12.64 3.19
CA VAL A 165 23.65 11.44 2.55
C VAL A 165 24.57 11.81 1.38
N TYR A 166 24.24 12.86 0.63
CA TYR A 166 25.08 13.31 -0.49
C TYR A 166 26.27 14.16 -0.06
N LEU A 167 26.14 14.92 1.03
CA LEU A 167 27.24 15.71 1.60
C LEU A 167 28.29 14.88 2.33
N VAL A 168 27.91 13.71 2.83
CA VAL A 168 28.84 12.83 3.52
C VAL A 168 29.62 11.95 2.53
N SER A 169 30.94 12.02 2.66
CA SER A 169 31.91 11.21 1.92
C SER A 169 32.11 9.85 2.57
N SER A 170 32.26 9.78 3.91
CA SER A 170 32.55 8.53 4.63
C SER A 170 31.55 8.23 5.77
N PHE A 171 31.33 6.95 6.06
CA PHE A 171 30.53 6.49 7.21
C PHE A 171 31.05 7.00 8.58
N SER A 172 32.28 7.51 8.65
CA SER A 172 32.87 8.10 9.87
C SER A 172 32.31 9.47 10.24
N ASP A 173 31.65 10.21 9.33
CA ASP A 173 30.92 11.45 9.67
C ASP A 173 29.53 11.13 10.25
N THR A 174 29.51 10.19 11.19
CA THR A 174 28.33 9.51 11.71
C THR A 174 27.31 10.40 12.45
N PRO A 175 27.66 11.51 13.14
CA PRO A 175 26.65 12.23 13.95
C PRO A 175 25.64 13.03 13.11
N THR A 176 26.00 13.53 11.93
CA THR A 176 25.10 14.32 11.06
C THR A 176 24.03 13.45 10.42
N ILE A 177 24.41 12.31 9.81
CA ILE A 177 23.45 11.36 9.21
C ILE A 177 22.50 10.78 10.27
N LYS A 178 23.00 10.52 11.49
CA LYS A 178 22.20 9.99 12.59
C LYS A 178 20.97 10.86 12.90
N SER A 179 21.17 12.18 12.98
CA SER A 179 20.07 13.11 13.22
C SER A 179 19.03 13.07 12.09
N ALA A 180 19.49 13.07 10.83
CA ALA A 180 18.61 13.01 9.67
C ALA A 180 17.78 11.72 9.61
N LEU A 181 18.41 10.55 9.81
CA LEU A 181 17.71 9.26 9.84
C LEU A 181 16.68 9.18 10.96
N ILE A 182 17.05 9.57 12.18
CA ILE A 182 16.11 9.56 13.32
C ILE A 182 14.93 10.48 13.04
N SER A 183 15.18 11.70 12.54
CA SER A 183 14.11 12.66 12.22
C SER A 183 13.14 12.12 11.18
N MET A 184 13.65 11.41 10.16
CA MET A 184 12.86 10.82 9.08
C MET A 184 12.00 9.67 9.60
N PHE A 185 12.56 8.70 10.33
CA PHE A 185 11.80 7.55 10.81
C PHE A 185 10.74 7.93 11.86
N VAL A 186 11.08 8.86 12.77
CA VAL A 186 10.12 9.36 13.78
C VAL A 186 8.96 10.10 13.09
N THR A 187 9.27 10.95 12.10
CA THR A 187 8.22 11.69 11.37
C THR A 187 7.38 10.76 10.49
N SER A 188 7.98 9.73 9.88
CA SER A 188 7.25 8.71 9.09
C SER A 188 6.28 7.93 9.96
N MET A 189 6.74 7.45 11.12
CA MET A 189 5.90 6.74 12.10
C MET A 189 4.73 7.61 12.57
N ALA A 190 5.00 8.87 12.93
CA ALA A 190 3.96 9.80 13.34
C ALA A 190 2.97 10.07 12.20
N ALA A 191 3.47 10.25 10.97
CA ALA A 191 2.64 10.52 9.80
C ALA A 191 1.71 9.37 9.47
N GLU A 192 2.21 8.14 9.49
CA GLU A 192 1.42 6.95 9.21
C GLU A 192 0.34 6.73 10.27
N PHE A 193 0.67 6.93 11.54
CA PHE A 193 -0.30 6.80 12.62
C PHE A 193 -1.41 7.86 12.51
N ILE A 194 -1.04 9.13 12.32
CA ILE A 194 -2.01 10.23 12.18
C ILE A 194 -2.89 10.02 10.95
N VAL A 195 -2.32 9.66 9.79
CA VAL A 195 -3.08 9.43 8.56
C VAL A 195 -4.01 8.23 8.72
N SER A 196 -3.55 7.12 9.31
CA SER A 196 -4.36 5.92 9.53
C SER A 196 -5.54 6.20 10.45
N VAL A 197 -5.31 6.82 11.62
CA VAL A 197 -6.36 7.18 12.58
C VAL A 197 -7.36 8.16 11.96
N THR A 198 -6.85 9.19 11.25
CA THR A 198 -7.68 10.19 10.60
C THR A 198 -8.57 9.57 9.53
N MET A 199 -8.04 8.64 8.73
CA MET A 199 -8.81 7.91 7.72
C MET A 199 -9.86 7.01 8.35
N CYS A 200 -9.53 6.31 9.44
CA CYS A 200 -10.51 5.50 10.18
C CYS A 200 -11.65 6.37 10.72
N TYR A 201 -11.34 7.54 11.26
CA TYR A 201 -12.35 8.50 11.74
C TYR A 201 -13.25 9.01 10.60
N CYS A 202 -12.67 9.38 9.46
CA CYS A 202 -13.45 9.86 8.31
C CYS A 202 -14.40 8.78 7.77
N LEU A 203 -13.93 7.53 7.70
CA LEU A 203 -14.71 6.40 7.20
C LEU A 203 -15.80 5.98 8.19
N ASP A 204 -15.55 6.01 9.50
CA ASP A 204 -16.56 5.70 10.52
C ASP A 204 -17.68 6.75 10.56
N LYS A 205 -17.33 8.02 10.38
CA LYS A 205 -18.32 9.09 10.22
C LYS A 205 -19.12 8.92 8.93
N GLY A 206 -18.45 8.57 7.83
CA GLY A 206 -19.11 8.23 6.56
C GLY A 206 -20.05 7.03 6.66
N ARG A 207 -19.69 6.04 7.49
CA ARG A 207 -20.53 4.88 7.83
C ARG A 207 -21.77 5.28 8.60
N THR A 208 -21.62 6.09 9.64
CA THR A 208 -22.73 6.56 10.49
C THR A 208 -23.76 7.39 9.72
N MET A 209 -23.32 8.07 8.65
CA MET A 209 -24.20 8.85 7.75
C MET A 209 -24.80 8.02 6.60
N SER A 210 -24.39 6.76 6.43
CA SER A 210 -24.83 5.92 5.31
C SER A 210 -26.04 5.08 5.69
N VAL A 211 -27.08 5.13 4.86
CA VAL A 211 -28.32 4.36 5.06
C VAL A 211 -28.25 2.99 4.35
N PHE A 212 -27.24 2.76 3.51
CA PHE A 212 -27.15 1.58 2.65
C PHE A 212 -26.21 0.50 3.23
N PRO A 213 -26.69 -0.71 3.54
CA PRO A 213 -25.88 -1.77 4.17
C PRO A 213 -24.69 -2.22 3.32
N ASN A 214 -24.83 -2.23 1.98
CA ASN A 214 -23.75 -2.59 1.06
C ASN A 214 -22.60 -1.56 1.07
N THR A 215 -22.93 -0.28 1.25
CA THR A 215 -21.94 0.80 1.39
C THR A 215 -21.21 0.66 2.71
N ILE A 216 -21.90 0.31 3.79
CA ILE A 216 -21.32 0.07 5.11
C ILE A 216 -20.32 -1.10 5.08
N ALA A 217 -20.67 -2.23 4.47
CA ALA A 217 -19.78 -3.40 4.36
C ALA A 217 -18.49 -3.08 3.56
N THR A 218 -18.62 -2.28 2.50
CA THR A 218 -17.49 -1.80 1.69
C THR A 218 -16.57 -0.89 2.51
N LEU A 219 -17.14 0.07 3.24
CA LEU A 219 -16.40 0.99 4.12
C LEU A 219 -15.63 0.25 5.21
N ILE A 220 -16.25 -0.74 5.87
CA ILE A 220 -15.62 -1.55 6.92
C ILE A 220 -14.41 -2.32 6.37
N THR A 221 -14.52 -2.89 5.16
CA THR A 221 -13.41 -3.62 4.53
C THR A 221 -12.25 -2.68 4.21
N MET A 222 -12.54 -1.48 3.71
CA MET A 222 -11.52 -0.46 3.45
C MET A 222 -10.85 0.06 4.74
N MET A 223 -11.64 0.31 5.79
CA MET A 223 -11.12 0.68 7.11
C MET A 223 -10.15 -0.37 7.63
N ARG A 224 -10.49 -1.66 7.54
CA ARG A 224 -9.62 -2.75 7.97
C ARG A 224 -8.32 -2.77 7.17
N MET A 225 -8.35 -2.60 5.85
CA MET A 225 -7.14 -2.59 5.02
C MET A 225 -6.22 -1.40 5.36
N ILE A 226 -6.78 -0.20 5.52
CA ILE A 226 -6.02 1.02 5.85
C ILE A 226 -5.39 0.90 7.25
N LEU A 227 -6.16 0.42 8.23
CA LEU A 227 -5.68 0.23 9.59
C LEU A 227 -4.56 -0.81 9.66
N MET A 228 -4.73 -1.95 8.97
CA MET A 228 -3.69 -2.98 8.91
C MET A 228 -2.42 -2.47 8.23
N ALA A 229 -2.55 -1.73 7.12
CA ALA A 229 -1.40 -1.12 6.45
C ALA A 229 -0.67 -0.13 7.38
N GLY A 230 -1.39 0.78 8.04
CA GLY A 230 -0.79 1.76 8.95
C GLY A 230 -0.12 1.13 10.18
N ILE A 231 -0.67 0.03 10.72
CA ILE A 231 -0.04 -0.71 11.81
C ILE A 231 1.25 -1.38 11.34
N VAL A 232 1.23 -2.05 10.18
CA VAL A 232 2.40 -2.74 9.63
C VAL A 232 3.54 -1.75 9.37
N THR A 233 3.25 -0.59 8.80
CA THR A 233 4.27 0.41 8.46
C THR A 233 4.82 1.12 9.71
N SER A 234 3.96 1.37 10.71
CA SER A 234 4.39 1.91 12.00
C SER A 234 5.30 0.93 12.74
N PHE A 235 4.91 -0.35 12.79
CA PHE A 235 5.73 -1.42 13.35
C PHE A 235 7.09 -1.49 12.65
N TYR A 236 7.09 -1.36 11.33
CA TYR A 236 8.31 -1.39 10.54
C TYR A 236 9.27 -0.24 10.86
N SER A 237 8.72 0.98 10.95
CA SER A 237 9.50 2.17 11.30
C SER A 237 10.11 2.05 12.69
N ILE A 238 9.40 1.43 13.65
CA ILE A 238 9.93 1.14 14.98
C ILE A 238 11.09 0.14 14.91
N VAL A 239 10.92 -0.96 14.16
CA VAL A 239 11.98 -1.97 13.99
C VAL A 239 13.25 -1.33 13.42
N ILE A 240 13.15 -0.55 12.34
CA ILE A 240 14.31 0.14 11.76
C ILE A 240 14.95 1.08 12.78
N LEU A 241 14.15 1.89 13.48
CA LEU A 241 14.66 2.86 14.46
C LEU A 241 15.37 2.15 15.63
N VAL A 242 14.79 1.09 16.17
CA VAL A 242 15.37 0.30 17.27
C VAL A 242 16.67 -0.36 16.82
N THR A 243 16.68 -1.00 15.65
CA THR A 243 17.90 -1.63 15.12
C THR A 243 19.00 -0.60 14.87
N PHE A 244 18.64 0.58 14.37
CA PHE A 244 19.57 1.69 14.14
C PHE A 244 20.18 2.24 15.43
N LEU A 245 19.38 2.35 16.50
CA LEU A 245 19.86 2.86 17.80
C LEU A 245 20.68 1.83 18.59
N LEU A 246 20.31 0.54 18.53
CA LEU A 246 20.98 -0.51 19.29
C LEU A 246 22.28 -1.00 18.64
N TRP A 247 22.32 -1.07 17.30
CA TRP A 247 23.48 -1.56 16.55
C TRP A 247 23.90 -0.59 15.45
N PRO A 248 24.35 0.63 15.79
CA PRO A 248 24.69 1.67 14.82
C PRO A 248 25.88 1.30 13.93
N ASP A 249 26.75 0.38 14.38
CA ASP A 249 27.91 -0.08 13.62
C ASP A 249 27.59 -1.27 12.69
N THR A 250 26.33 -1.71 12.66
CA THR A 250 25.86 -2.80 11.79
C THR A 250 24.91 -2.27 10.71
N LEU A 251 24.87 -2.94 9.55
CA LEU A 251 23.97 -2.59 8.45
C LEU A 251 22.63 -3.34 8.52
N ILE A 252 22.25 -3.85 9.69
CA ILE A 252 21.00 -4.60 9.86
C ILE A 252 19.79 -3.70 9.60
N PHE A 253 19.83 -2.44 10.06
CA PHE A 253 18.76 -1.46 9.86
C PHE A 253 18.43 -1.25 8.38
N LEU A 254 19.45 -1.36 7.52
CA LEU A 254 19.35 -1.16 6.08
C LEU A 254 18.70 -2.36 5.39
N GLY A 255 19.02 -3.58 5.83
CA GLY A 255 18.31 -4.78 5.38
C GLY A 255 16.81 -4.70 5.65
N PHE A 256 16.43 -4.08 6.78
CA PHE A 256 15.05 -3.71 7.00
C PHE A 256 14.60 -2.57 6.06
N ASP A 257 15.31 -1.45 5.99
CA ASP A 257 14.88 -0.32 5.14
C ASP A 257 14.57 -0.72 3.66
N CYS A 258 15.26 -1.70 3.08
CA CYS A 258 14.95 -2.26 1.75
C CYS A 258 13.53 -2.84 1.60
N LEU A 259 12.93 -3.37 2.67
CA LEU A 259 11.60 -3.98 2.62
C LEU A 259 10.49 -2.93 2.77
N ALA A 260 10.77 -1.81 3.44
CA ALA A 260 9.79 -0.75 3.68
C ALA A 260 9.07 -0.30 2.39
N PRO A 261 9.76 0.18 1.34
CA PRO A 261 9.09 0.67 0.13
C PRO A 261 8.26 -0.41 -0.56
N LYS A 262 8.74 -1.66 -0.54
CA LYS A 262 8.04 -2.81 -1.13
C LYS A 262 6.72 -3.09 -0.42
N LEU A 263 6.68 -3.01 0.91
CA LEU A 263 5.45 -3.17 1.69
C LEU A 263 4.46 -2.03 1.44
N PHE A 264 4.94 -0.79 1.31
CA PHE A 264 4.08 0.36 0.96
C PHE A 264 3.42 0.17 -0.39
N ILE A 265 4.20 -0.18 -1.40
CA ILE A 265 3.73 -0.37 -2.77
C ILE A 265 2.70 -1.50 -2.84
N ASN A 266 3.01 -2.65 -2.26
CA ASN A 266 2.09 -3.80 -2.24
C ASN A 266 0.78 -3.50 -1.49
N SER A 267 0.83 -2.71 -0.41
CA SER A 267 -0.37 -2.31 0.33
C SER A 267 -1.26 -1.37 -0.50
N LEU A 268 -0.64 -0.41 -1.19
CA LEU A 268 -1.34 0.53 -2.07
C LEU A 268 -2.00 -0.17 -3.26
N LEU A 269 -1.25 -1.04 -3.94
CA LEU A 269 -1.75 -1.81 -5.08
C LEU A 269 -2.84 -2.81 -4.66
N ALA A 270 -2.72 -3.43 -3.49
CA ALA A 270 -3.78 -4.27 -2.93
C ALA A 270 -5.08 -3.47 -2.69
N LEU A 271 -4.97 -2.24 -2.14
CA LEU A 271 -6.12 -1.35 -1.94
C LEU A 271 -6.78 -0.97 -3.27
N LEU A 272 -5.99 -0.66 -4.30
CA LEU A 272 -6.49 -0.36 -5.65
C LEU A 272 -7.19 -1.58 -6.28
N ASN A 273 -6.58 -2.76 -6.17
CA ASN A 273 -7.11 -3.98 -6.74
C ASN A 273 -8.37 -4.49 -6.02
N ALA A 274 -8.53 -4.22 -4.73
CA ALA A 274 -9.71 -4.60 -3.95
C ALA A 274 -11.00 -3.89 -4.39
N ARG A 275 -10.92 -2.75 -5.11
CA ARG A 275 -12.08 -1.95 -5.56
C ARG A 275 -13.10 -2.77 -6.37
N GLY A 276 -12.61 -3.69 -7.20
CA GLY A 276 -13.39 -4.52 -8.10
C GLY A 276 -14.14 -5.64 -7.38
N ASN A 277 -13.50 -6.30 -6.40
CA ASN A 277 -14.17 -7.30 -5.57
C ASN A 277 -15.30 -6.66 -4.76
N LEU A 278 -15.07 -5.47 -4.21
CA LEU A 278 -16.08 -4.70 -3.49
C LEU A 278 -17.24 -4.24 -4.39
N ARG A 279 -17.00 -4.08 -5.70
CA ARG A 279 -18.06 -3.84 -6.69
C ARG A 279 -18.87 -5.10 -7.01
N ASN A 280 -18.22 -6.25 -7.12
CA ASN A 280 -18.88 -7.50 -7.47
C ASN A 280 -19.68 -8.11 -6.31
N THR A 281 -19.26 -7.93 -5.06
CA THR A 281 -20.09 -8.29 -3.89
C THR A 281 -21.44 -7.55 -3.87
N LYS A 282 -21.56 -6.40 -4.58
CA LYS A 282 -22.85 -5.70 -4.74
C LYS A 282 -23.83 -6.44 -5.64
N SER A 283 -23.39 -7.30 -6.57
CA SER A 283 -24.31 -8.06 -7.44
C SER A 283 -24.81 -9.36 -6.80
N SER A 284 -24.03 -9.94 -5.88
CA SER A 284 -24.38 -11.21 -5.22
C SER A 284 -25.33 -11.03 -4.03
N PHE A 285 -25.59 -9.80 -3.58
CA PHE A 285 -26.55 -9.50 -2.51
C PHE A 285 -27.91 -9.06 -3.04
N HIS A 286 -28.30 -9.52 -4.23
CA HIS A 286 -29.72 -9.66 -4.54
C HIS A 286 -30.21 -10.85 -3.71
N LEU A 287 -30.86 -10.55 -2.57
CA LEU A 287 -31.70 -11.52 -1.87
C LEU A 287 -32.57 -12.23 -2.92
N PRO A 288 -32.74 -13.56 -2.85
CA PRO A 288 -33.79 -14.20 -3.61
C PRO A 288 -35.08 -13.48 -3.22
N THR A 289 -35.72 -12.81 -4.18
CA THR A 289 -37.11 -12.41 -4.04
C THR A 289 -37.86 -13.70 -3.75
N ILE A 290 -38.22 -13.89 -2.48
CA ILE A 290 -39.22 -14.85 -2.08
C ILE A 290 -40.49 -14.32 -2.73
N ASP A 291 -40.86 -14.89 -3.87
CA ASP A 291 -42.18 -14.72 -4.44
C ASP A 291 -43.18 -15.19 -3.38
N SER A 292 -43.80 -14.22 -2.71
CA SER A 292 -44.88 -14.44 -1.76
C SER A 292 -46.19 -14.70 -2.50
N THR A 293 -46.21 -15.71 -3.36
CA THR A 293 -47.41 -16.21 -4.08
C THR A 293 -47.64 -17.69 -3.83
N GLY A 294 -47.29 -18.16 -2.64
CA GLY A 294 -47.70 -19.47 -2.16
C GLY A 294 -47.96 -19.41 -0.67
N LEU A 295 -49.24 -19.36 -0.27
CA LEU A 295 -49.81 -20.05 0.88
C LEU A 295 -51.35 -19.84 0.94
N THR A 296 -52.04 -20.79 0.30
CA THR A 296 -53.25 -21.52 0.75
C THR A 296 -54.55 -20.79 1.13
N SER A 297 -55.61 -21.10 0.39
CA SER A 297 -56.89 -21.56 0.95
C SER A 297 -57.58 -22.54 -0.02
N GLU A 298 -57.66 -23.81 0.37
CA GLU A 298 -58.50 -24.83 -0.24
C GLU A 298 -59.97 -24.67 0.20
N SER A 299 -60.92 -24.83 -0.73
CA SER A 299 -62.05 -25.80 -0.64
C SER A 299 -63.39 -25.30 -1.23
N MET A 300 -63.97 -26.20 -2.03
CA MET A 300 -65.36 -26.32 -2.55
C MET A 300 -65.81 -25.41 -3.71
N HIS A 301 -65.90 -25.96 -4.94
CA HIS A 301 -67.15 -26.46 -5.56
C HIS A 301 -66.97 -26.86 -7.05
N GLY A 302 -67.45 -28.05 -7.45
CA GLY A 302 -67.93 -28.35 -8.83
C GLY A 302 -66.96 -28.90 -9.90
N GLN A 303 -67.01 -30.21 -10.14
CA GLN A 303 -66.58 -30.90 -11.39
C GLN A 303 -67.52 -30.60 -12.59
N PRO A 304 -67.31 -31.14 -13.83
CA PRO A 304 -66.08 -31.45 -14.60
C PRO A 304 -66.16 -30.99 -16.09
N VAL A 305 -65.16 -31.38 -16.92
CA VAL A 305 -65.26 -31.86 -18.34
C VAL A 305 -64.28 -31.23 -19.36
N ARG A 306 -63.67 -32.15 -20.14
CA ARG A 306 -63.02 -32.08 -21.48
C ARG A 306 -61.53 -31.73 -21.53
N ASP A 307 -60.61 -32.70 -21.64
CA ASP A 307 -60.33 -33.62 -22.77
C ASP A 307 -59.57 -32.91 -23.91
N LYS A 308 -58.25 -33.17 -23.99
CA LYS A 308 -57.58 -33.80 -25.15
C LYS A 308 -56.06 -33.56 -25.13
N LYS A 309 -55.35 -34.70 -25.20
CA LYS A 309 -54.19 -35.02 -26.07
C LYS A 309 -52.97 -34.07 -26.02
N ALA A 310 -51.72 -34.50 -26.13
CA ALA A 310 -51.02 -35.77 -26.25
C ALA A 310 -49.60 -35.34 -26.71
N ILE A 311 -48.55 -35.94 -26.12
CA ILE A 311 -47.37 -36.51 -26.81
C ILE A 311 -46.57 -35.52 -27.72
N VAL A 312 -45.28 -35.27 -27.50
CA VAL A 312 -44.17 -36.11 -27.99
C VAL A 312 -42.86 -35.72 -27.27
N VAL A 313 -42.21 -36.76 -26.78
CA VAL A 313 -40.80 -36.89 -26.36
C VAL A 313 -39.90 -36.92 -27.59
N SER A 314 -38.71 -36.31 -27.54
CA SER A 314 -37.49 -36.88 -28.14
C SER A 314 -36.23 -36.17 -27.63
N THR A 315 -35.57 -36.86 -26.69
CA THR A 315 -34.11 -36.93 -26.52
C THR A 315 -33.47 -37.61 -27.74
N GLU A 316 -32.12 -37.64 -27.78
CA GLU A 316 -31.21 -38.37 -28.70
C GLU A 316 -30.66 -37.54 -29.89
N ILE A 317 -29.37 -37.55 -30.27
CA ILE A 317 -28.24 -38.45 -29.95
C ILE A 317 -26.91 -37.90 -30.57
N GLU A 318 -25.80 -38.33 -29.96
CA GLU A 318 -24.44 -38.63 -30.46
C GLU A 318 -23.46 -37.65 -31.14
N SER A 319 -22.20 -37.92 -30.75
CA SER A 319 -20.87 -37.70 -31.35
C SER A 319 -20.25 -36.32 -31.33
#